data_AF-A0A2N9X834-F1
#
_entry.id   AF-A0A2N9X834-F1
#
_cell.length_a   1.000
_cell.length_b   1.000
_cell.length_c   1.000
_cell.angle_alpha   90.00
_cell.angle_beta   90.00
_cell.angle_gamma   90.00
#
_symmetry.space_group_name_H-M   'P 1'
#
loop_
_entity.id
_entity.type
_entity.pdbx_description
1 polymer ?
#
loop_
_entity_poly.entity_id
_entity_poly.type
_entity_poly.pdbx_seq_one_letter_code
_entity_poly.pdbx_strand_id
1 'polypeptide(L)'
;MNKNLFHILPLVLTIALIAGCILHNNVFYTPDIALKKDGQPCISIPANEDFFRRKKDFDISYLYVYQVGVGELWSKNYFHSAKPYYVQNDQCLIFNYHFQNNIPYHIGFFSNEKGNEENNKSTDKEWMRYMQIIKKPNGTL
;
A
#
# COMPACT_ATOMS: atom_id res chain seq x y z
N MET A 1 -25.16 47.40 -5.70
CA MET A 1 -24.80 45.97 -5.79
C MET A 1 -23.86 45.81 -6.97
N ASN A 2 -22.57 45.54 -6.72
CA ASN A 2 -21.51 45.62 -7.73
C ASN A 2 -21.56 44.37 -8.62
N LYS A 3 -21.95 44.51 -9.89
CA LYS A 3 -22.20 43.38 -10.83
C LYS A 3 -20.97 42.48 -11.06
N ASN A 4 -19.78 42.96 -10.70
CA ASN A 4 -18.53 42.22 -10.84
C ASN A 4 -18.31 41.16 -9.74
N LEU A 5 -19.05 41.21 -8.62
CA LEU A 5 -18.89 40.23 -7.53
C LEU A 5 -19.50 38.85 -7.88
N PHE A 6 -20.55 38.84 -8.71
CA PHE A 6 -21.26 37.62 -9.12
C PHE A 6 -20.50 36.78 -10.17
N HIS A 7 -19.56 37.38 -10.91
CA HIS A 7 -18.75 36.66 -11.89
C HIS A 7 -17.50 35.99 -11.30
N ILE A 8 -17.02 36.45 -10.14
CA ILE A 8 -15.82 35.92 -9.49
C ILE A 8 -16.15 34.70 -8.61
N LEU A 9 -17.35 34.68 -8.02
CA LEU A 9 -17.81 33.60 -7.13
C LEU A 9 -17.81 32.19 -7.78
N PRO A 10 -18.32 31.97 -9.01
CA PRO A 10 -18.29 30.65 -9.64
C PRO A 10 -16.87 30.20 -10.03
N LEU A 11 -15.97 31.14 -10.34
CA LEU A 11 -14.58 30.85 -10.67
C LEU A 11 -13.77 30.41 -9.44
N VAL A 12 -13.98 31.07 -8.30
CA VAL A 12 -13.32 30.69 -7.04
C VAL A 12 -13.85 29.34 -6.53
N LEU A 13 -15.15 29.07 -6.67
CA LEU A 13 -15.76 27.81 -6.26
C LEU A 13 -15.26 26.62 -7.10
N THR A 14 -15.09 26.82 -8.42
CA THR A 14 -14.54 25.77 -9.31
C THR A 14 -13.07 25.48 -9.01
N ILE A 15 -12.24 26.50 -8.73
CA ILE A 15 -10.84 26.29 -8.31
C ILE A 15 -10.75 25.53 -6.98
N ALA A 16 -11.61 25.85 -6.00
CA ALA A 16 -11.66 25.15 -4.72
C ALA A 16 -12.10 23.69 -4.85
N LEU A 17 -13.07 23.40 -5.74
CA LEU A 17 -13.53 22.03 -6.01
C LEU A 17 -12.46 21.20 -6.73
N ILE A 18 -11.75 21.78 -7.71
CA ILE A 18 -10.68 21.08 -8.44
C ILE A 18 -9.46 20.85 -7.53
N ALA A 19 -9.07 21.85 -6.73
CA ALA A 19 -7.98 21.69 -5.76
C ALA A 19 -8.34 20.70 -4.63
N GLY A 20 -9.59 20.66 -4.19
CA GLY A 20 -10.08 19.70 -3.20
C GLY A 20 -10.07 18.26 -3.69
N CYS A 21 -10.27 18.02 -5.00
CA CYS A 21 -10.23 16.68 -5.58
C CYS A 21 -8.81 16.15 -5.86
N ILE A 22 -7.80 17.02 -5.96
CA ILE A 22 -6.40 16.61 -6.21
C ILE A 22 -5.67 16.26 -4.89
N LEU A 23 -6.19 16.72 -3.75
CA LEU A 23 -5.59 16.56 -2.43
C LEU A 23 -6.09 15.33 -1.65
N HIS A 24 -6.63 14.31 -2.31
CA HIS A 24 -6.61 12.97 -1.74
C HIS A 24 -5.17 12.43 -1.81
N ASN A 25 -4.31 12.94 -0.92
CA ASN A 25 -3.07 12.25 -0.58
C ASN A 25 -3.47 10.81 -0.22
N ASN A 26 -2.94 9.82 -0.95
CA ASN A 26 -3.10 8.44 -0.55
C ASN A 26 -2.61 8.33 0.90
N VAL A 27 -3.52 8.05 1.84
CA VAL A 27 -3.20 7.85 3.25
C VAL A 27 -2.26 6.65 3.43
N PHE A 28 -2.21 5.77 2.43
CA PHE A 28 -1.45 4.53 2.42
C PHE A 28 -0.41 4.50 1.30
N TYR A 29 0.72 3.87 1.58
CA TYR A 29 1.73 3.56 0.59
C TYR A 29 1.27 2.38 -0.29
N THR A 30 1.70 2.36 -1.56
CA THR A 30 1.31 1.29 -2.49
C THR A 30 2.45 0.29 -2.64
N PRO A 31 2.26 -0.99 -2.27
CA PRO A 31 3.26 -2.03 -2.50
C PRO A 31 3.30 -2.47 -3.96
N ASP A 32 4.44 -3.01 -4.37
CA ASP A 32 4.59 -3.71 -5.64
C ASP A 32 4.00 -5.11 -5.55
N ILE A 33 3.37 -5.54 -6.64
CA ILE A 33 2.79 -6.89 -6.76
C ILE A 33 3.25 -7.49 -8.10
N ALA A 34 3.94 -8.61 -8.02
CA ALA A 34 4.34 -9.43 -9.16
C ALA A 34 3.83 -10.86 -8.99
N LEU A 35 3.50 -11.55 -10.08
CA LEU A 35 3.17 -12.97 -10.02
C LEU A 35 4.45 -13.81 -9.99
N LYS A 36 4.53 -14.73 -9.03
CA LYS A 36 5.56 -15.76 -8.99
C LYS A 36 5.25 -16.85 -10.02
N LYS A 37 6.23 -17.71 -10.28
CA LYS A 37 6.08 -18.85 -11.22
C LYS A 37 4.99 -19.84 -10.81
N ASP A 38 4.67 -19.93 -9.52
CA ASP A 38 3.61 -20.77 -8.97
C ASP A 38 2.22 -20.10 -9.04
N GLY A 39 2.13 -18.89 -9.59
CA GLY A 39 0.89 -18.12 -9.70
C GLY A 39 0.48 -17.38 -8.43
N GLN A 40 1.24 -17.47 -7.34
CA GLN A 40 0.98 -16.70 -6.12
C GLN A 40 1.62 -15.30 -6.23
N PRO A 41 1.07 -14.28 -5.56
CA PRO A 41 1.63 -12.94 -5.57
C PRO A 41 2.93 -12.88 -4.75
N CYS A 42 3.90 -12.15 -5.25
CA CYS A 42 4.98 -11.55 -4.51
C CYS A 42 4.57 -10.10 -4.23
N ILE A 43 4.42 -9.76 -2.96
CA ILE A 43 4.11 -8.41 -2.49
C ILE A 43 5.40 -7.85 -1.89
N SER A 44 5.83 -6.67 -2.29
CA SER A 44 7.10 -6.07 -1.83
C SER A 44 6.99 -4.56 -1.65
N ILE A 45 7.91 -4.00 -0.86
CA ILE A 45 8.11 -2.55 -0.78
C ILE A 45 8.86 -2.10 -2.06
N PRO A 46 8.36 -1.14 -2.84
CA PRO A 46 9.00 -0.68 -4.06
C PRO A 46 10.35 0.00 -3.77
N ALA A 47 11.34 -0.20 -4.65
CA ALA A 47 12.61 0.53 -4.57
C ALA A 47 12.55 2.01 -4.98
N ASN A 48 11.40 2.51 -5.45
CA ASN A 48 11.30 3.79 -6.15
C ASN A 48 11.30 5.04 -5.26
N GLU A 49 11.22 4.91 -3.93
CA GLU A 49 11.16 6.08 -3.04
C GLU A 49 12.53 6.73 -2.78
N ASP A 50 13.64 6.13 -3.24
CA ASP A 50 14.97 6.72 -3.12
C ASP A 50 15.56 7.01 -4.50
N PHE A 51 15.95 8.27 -4.76
CA PHE A 51 16.62 8.70 -5.99
C PHE A 51 17.87 7.85 -6.29
N PHE A 52 18.52 7.33 -5.25
CA PHE A 52 19.71 6.48 -5.35
C PHE A 52 19.41 4.98 -5.45
N ARG A 53 18.12 4.57 -5.46
CA ARG A 53 17.67 3.17 -5.43
C ARG A 53 18.43 2.33 -4.41
N ARG A 54 18.74 2.91 -3.25
CA ARG A 54 19.48 2.21 -2.21
C ARG A 54 18.65 1.04 -1.71
N LYS A 55 19.33 -0.06 -1.40
CA LYS A 55 18.72 -1.16 -0.67
C LYS A 55 18.51 -0.70 0.76
N LYS A 56 17.24 -0.60 1.15
CA LYS A 56 16.81 -0.17 2.49
C LYS A 56 16.19 -1.37 3.19
N ASP A 57 16.58 -1.57 4.45
CA ASP A 57 15.98 -2.58 5.31
C ASP A 57 14.77 -1.98 6.01
N PHE A 58 13.66 -2.72 6.00
CA PHE A 58 12.40 -2.36 6.65
C PHE A 58 12.06 -3.40 7.71
N ASP A 59 11.70 -2.95 8.90
CA ASP A 59 11.07 -3.78 9.92
C ASP A 59 9.58 -3.89 9.64
N ILE A 60 9.06 -5.11 9.51
CA ILE A 60 7.65 -5.38 9.23
C ILE A 60 6.95 -5.74 10.53
N SER A 61 6.05 -4.88 10.99
CA SER A 61 5.37 -5.04 12.27
C SER A 61 4.06 -5.83 12.17
N TYR A 62 3.37 -5.77 11.03
CA TYR A 62 2.11 -6.49 10.82
C TYR A 62 1.87 -6.76 9.34
N LEU A 63 1.27 -7.91 9.02
CA LEU A 63 0.82 -8.30 7.68
C LEU A 63 -0.63 -8.75 7.78
N TYR A 64 -1.46 -8.43 6.78
CA TYR A 64 -2.85 -8.90 6.75
C TYR A 64 -3.40 -9.12 5.34
N VAL A 65 -4.38 -10.01 5.26
CA VAL A 65 -5.24 -10.27 4.11
C VAL A 65 -6.68 -10.16 4.57
N TYR A 66 -7.43 -9.29 3.91
CA TYR A 66 -8.82 -9.01 4.19
C TYR A 66 -9.66 -9.21 2.93
N GLN A 67 -10.92 -9.60 3.09
CA GLN A 67 -11.88 -9.65 2.00
C GLN A 67 -13.15 -8.93 2.40
N VAL A 68 -13.59 -8.00 1.54
CA VAL A 68 -14.82 -7.23 1.75
C VAL A 68 -16.02 -8.16 1.85
N GLY A 69 -16.83 -7.96 2.89
CA GLY A 69 -18.01 -8.79 3.18
C GLY A 69 -17.69 -10.11 3.91
N VAL A 70 -16.42 -10.48 4.08
CA VAL A 70 -16.02 -11.66 4.87
C VAL A 70 -15.28 -11.25 6.13
N GLY A 71 -14.33 -10.34 6.04
CA GLY A 71 -13.49 -9.92 7.15
C GLY A 71 -12.01 -10.22 6.94
N GLU A 72 -11.25 -10.22 8.03
CA GLU A 72 -9.84 -10.63 8.02
C GLU A 72 -9.76 -12.14 7.77
N LEU A 73 -9.03 -12.53 6.73
CA LEU A 73 -8.83 -13.94 6.37
C LEU A 73 -7.54 -14.50 6.96
N TRP A 74 -6.53 -13.65 7.09
CA TRP A 74 -5.23 -14.02 7.63
C TRP A 74 -4.50 -12.77 8.10
N SER A 75 -3.76 -12.91 9.19
CA SER A 75 -2.84 -11.88 9.67
C SER A 75 -1.63 -12.48 10.36
N LYS A 76 -0.57 -11.68 10.45
CA LYS A 76 0.59 -12.00 11.25
C LYS A 76 1.17 -10.75 11.89
N ASN A 77 1.31 -10.83 13.20
CA ASN A 77 1.79 -9.76 14.05
C ASN A 77 3.22 -10.04 14.51
N TYR A 78 4.10 -9.05 14.31
CA TYR A 78 5.50 -9.05 14.73
C TYR A 78 5.81 -7.94 15.74
N PHE A 79 4.81 -7.17 16.20
CA PHE A 79 4.98 -6.20 17.27
C PHE A 79 5.58 -6.89 18.50
N HIS A 80 6.71 -6.36 18.99
CA HIS A 80 7.45 -6.89 20.14
C HIS A 80 7.90 -8.36 19.99
N SER A 81 8.00 -8.88 18.76
CA SER A 81 8.51 -10.22 18.51
C SER A 81 9.98 -10.31 18.90
N ALA A 82 10.36 -11.39 19.62
CA ALA A 82 11.76 -11.71 19.88
C ALA A 82 12.56 -12.01 18.60
N LYS A 83 11.86 -12.25 17.48
CA LYS A 83 12.42 -12.41 16.15
C LYS A 83 11.80 -11.35 15.22
N PRO A 84 12.42 -10.17 15.09
CA PRO A 84 11.93 -9.13 14.20
C PRO A 84 11.96 -9.62 12.75
N TYR A 85 11.06 -9.09 11.92
CA TYR A 85 10.93 -9.49 10.53
C TYR A 85 11.41 -8.38 9.61
N TYR A 86 12.69 -8.46 9.23
CA TYR A 86 13.31 -7.50 8.33
C TYR A 86 13.22 -7.96 6.87
N VAL A 87 12.95 -7.02 5.97
CA VAL A 87 13.01 -7.22 4.51
C VAL A 87 13.66 -6.03 3.82
N GLN A 88 14.32 -6.28 2.70
CA GLN A 88 14.72 -5.21 1.80
C GLN A 88 13.59 -4.81 0.87
N ASN A 89 13.64 -3.58 0.35
CA ASN A 89 12.88 -3.24 -0.85
C ASN A 89 13.11 -4.27 -1.97
N ASP A 90 12.08 -4.48 -2.77
CA ASP A 90 11.95 -5.50 -3.82
C ASP A 90 12.00 -6.97 -3.33
N GLN A 91 12.20 -7.24 -2.03
CA GLN A 91 12.07 -8.59 -1.50
C GLN A 91 10.60 -8.93 -1.23
N CYS A 92 10.20 -10.13 -1.65
CA CYS A 92 8.85 -10.62 -1.40
C CYS A 92 8.60 -10.81 0.09
N LEU A 93 7.55 -10.17 0.59
CA LEU A 93 7.01 -10.43 1.91
C LEU A 93 6.42 -11.84 1.99
N ILE A 94 6.58 -12.48 3.15
CA ILE A 94 6.07 -13.82 3.44
C ILE A 94 4.62 -13.72 3.94
N PHE A 95 3.69 -13.64 2.99
CA PHE A 95 2.28 -13.90 3.23
C PHE A 95 2.04 -15.41 3.19
N ASN A 96 1.85 -16.04 4.35
CA ASN A 96 1.51 -17.46 4.45
C ASN A 96 0.01 -17.69 4.20
N TYR A 97 -0.50 -17.11 3.12
CA TYR A 97 -1.88 -17.20 2.69
C TYR A 97 -1.91 -17.62 1.22
N HIS A 98 -2.72 -18.62 0.90
CA HIS A 98 -2.87 -19.10 -0.47
C HIS A 98 -4.01 -18.33 -1.16
N PHE A 99 -3.64 -17.43 -2.06
CA PHE A 99 -4.59 -16.59 -2.78
C PHE A 99 -5.29 -17.39 -3.88
N GLN A 100 -6.61 -17.24 -3.93
CA GLN A 100 -7.43 -17.90 -4.93
C GLN A 100 -7.65 -17.00 -6.15
N ASN A 101 -7.82 -17.63 -7.30
CA ASN A 101 -8.10 -16.93 -8.54
C ASN A 101 -9.51 -16.33 -8.52
N ASN A 102 -9.65 -15.19 -9.18
CA ASN A 102 -10.90 -14.46 -9.36
C ASN A 102 -11.59 -14.02 -8.05
N ILE A 103 -10.88 -14.02 -6.91
CA ILE A 103 -11.36 -13.43 -5.65
C ILE A 103 -10.66 -12.09 -5.40
N PRO A 104 -11.41 -11.00 -5.14
CA PRO A 104 -10.82 -9.73 -4.77
C PRO A 104 -10.38 -9.74 -3.30
N TYR A 105 -9.14 -9.33 -3.08
CA TYR A 105 -8.53 -9.20 -1.76
C TYR A 105 -8.06 -7.78 -1.52
N HIS A 106 -8.02 -7.45 -0.24
CA HIS A 106 -7.37 -6.28 0.31
C HIS A 106 -6.16 -6.77 1.11
N ILE A 107 -4.96 -6.45 0.65
CA ILE A 107 -3.72 -6.83 1.33
C ILE A 107 -3.05 -5.59 1.90
N GLY A 108 -2.37 -5.76 3.02
CA GLY A 108 -1.60 -4.67 3.59
C GLY A 108 -0.61 -5.12 4.65
N PHE A 109 0.26 -4.19 5.00
CA PHE A 109 1.27 -4.39 6.03
C PHE A 109 1.77 -3.05 6.58
N PHE A 110 2.38 -3.11 7.75
CA PHE A 110 3.02 -1.95 8.38
C PHE A 110 4.52 -2.15 8.39
N SER A 111 5.26 -1.08 8.11
CA SER A 111 6.72 -1.11 8.14
C SER A 111 7.35 0.12 8.76
N ASN A 112 8.55 -0.03 9.31
CA ASN A 112 9.43 1.08 9.65
C ASN A 112 10.79 0.93 8.96
N GLU A 113 11.35 2.02 8.45
CA GLU A 113 12.69 2.01 7.82
C GLU A 113 13.76 1.93 8.90
N LYS A 114 14.67 0.96 8.80
CA LYS A 114 15.75 0.77 9.77
C LYS A 114 16.76 1.92 9.69
N GLY A 115 17.12 2.48 10.85
CA GLY A 115 18.06 3.59 10.94
C GLY A 115 17.42 4.99 10.81
N ASN A 116 16.10 5.07 10.68
CA ASN A 116 15.36 6.32 10.76
C ASN A 116 15.17 6.75 12.24
N GLU A 117 16.29 7.02 12.94
CA GLU A 117 16.30 7.56 14.31
C GLU A 117 16.18 9.10 14.35
N GLU A 118 16.25 9.77 13.19
CA GLU A 118 16.37 11.24 13.11
C GLU A 118 15.09 12.03 13.41
N ASN A 119 13.95 11.38 13.65
CA ASN A 119 12.78 12.05 14.20
C ASN A 119 12.05 11.08 15.14
N ASN A 120 11.91 11.45 16.41
CA ASN A 120 11.21 10.74 17.50
C ASN A 120 9.71 10.47 17.26
N LYS A 121 9.29 10.23 16.02
CA LYS A 121 7.96 9.77 15.63
C LYS A 121 8.17 8.52 14.77
N SER A 122 8.04 7.34 15.39
CA SER A 122 7.80 6.09 14.65
C SER A 122 6.51 6.26 13.86
N THR A 123 6.63 6.67 12.60
CA THR A 123 5.52 6.65 11.67
C THR A 123 5.58 5.33 10.94
N ASP A 124 4.97 4.30 11.54
CA ASP A 124 4.71 3.05 10.86
C ASP A 124 4.03 3.38 9.53
N LYS A 125 4.72 3.08 8.43
CA LYS A 125 4.17 3.26 7.09
C LYS A 125 3.17 2.14 6.87
N GLU A 126 1.91 2.51 6.63
CA GLU A 126 0.90 1.56 6.20
C GLU A 126 0.96 1.39 4.69
N TRP A 127 1.11 0.15 4.25
CA TRP A 127 1.12 -0.26 2.85
C TRP A 127 -0.15 -1.04 2.57
N MET A 128 -0.82 -0.71 1.47
CA MET A 128 -2.14 -1.24 1.16
C MET A 128 -2.36 -1.39 -0.34
N ARG A 129 -2.99 -2.50 -0.74
CA ARG A 129 -3.43 -2.67 -2.13
C ARG A 129 -4.66 -3.57 -2.24
N TYR A 130 -5.58 -3.18 -3.11
CA TYR A 130 -6.61 -4.07 -3.62
C TYR A 130 -6.03 -4.89 -4.78
N MET A 131 -6.24 -6.20 -4.76
CA MET A 131 -5.74 -7.10 -5.79
C MET A 131 -6.69 -8.26 -6.08
N GLN A 132 -6.60 -8.80 -7.28
CA GLN A 132 -7.29 -10.02 -7.71
C GLN A 132 -6.37 -10.74 -8.69
N ILE A 133 -6.21 -12.04 -8.53
CA ILE A 133 -5.47 -12.87 -9.48
C ILE A 133 -6.47 -13.30 -10.56
N ILE A 134 -6.31 -12.79 -11.78
CA ILE A 134 -7.22 -13.09 -12.89
C ILE A 134 -6.68 -14.27 -13.67
N LYS A 135 -7.47 -15.33 -13.80
CA LYS A 135 -7.15 -16.44 -14.71
C LYS A 135 -7.77 -16.16 -16.08
N LYS A 136 -6.95 -16.10 -17.12
CA LYS A 136 -7.41 -15.91 -18.50
C LYS A 136 -8.18 -17.14 -19.01
N PRO A 137 -9.08 -16.98 -20.00
CA PRO A 137 -9.91 -18.07 -20.51
C PRO A 137 -9.12 -19.27 -21.07
N ASN A 138 -7.91 -19.03 -21.57
CA ASN A 138 -6.98 -20.06 -22.06
C ASN A 138 -6.24 -20.82 -20.93
N GLY A 139 -6.59 -20.58 -19.66
CA GLY A 139 -6.02 -21.26 -18.50
C GLY A 139 -4.74 -20.65 -17.94
N THR A 140 -4.15 -19.65 -18.60
CA THR A 140 -2.95 -18.95 -18.11
C THR A 140 -3.33 -17.84 -17.11
N LEU A 141 -2.43 -17.55 -16.17
CA LEU A 141 -2.50 -16.36 -15.30
C LEU A 141 -2.00 -15.12 -16.07
#